data_AF-A0A2D8BZ66-F1
#
_entry.id   AF-A0A2D8BZ66-F1
#
_cell.length_a   1.000
_cell.length_b   1.000
_cell.length_c   1.000
_cell.angle_alpha   90.00
_cell.angle_beta   90.00
_cell.angle_gamma   90.00
#
_symmetry.space_group_name_H-M   'P 1'
#
loop_
_entity.id
_entity.type
_entity.pdbx_description
1 polymer ?
#
loop_
_entity_poly.entity_id
_entity_poly.type
_entity_poly.pdbx_seq_one_letter_code
_entity_poly.pdbx_strand_id
1 'polypeptide(L)'
;MIAFLFLLMAVQSSAGVADPNVAVCDVLYAQGEDSEAPLYIQFDCPDDVEAAGELQTLANALSGRLDLSLVREGLFYDIDDTVDFRRADGEWAPVPGPPFIRGKSFFPTRLAEYGKLFYCAYAATPRTDGRGGDLRMSCLVGGRQVRRHVELAEEATRLSIENSRWMPTDRPYCYQDDFTIEIELIIRGGPGIEGQPLPDLNQLPMLCEQE
;
A
#
# COMPACT_ATOMS: atom_id res chain seq x y z
N MET A 1 11.04 53.12 2.30
CA MET A 1 9.84 52.52 1.65
C MET A 1 10.35 51.34 0.83
N ILE A 2 10.30 50.12 1.39
CA ILE A 2 10.91 48.92 0.82
C ILE A 2 9.80 48.16 0.08
N ALA A 3 9.91 48.09 -1.25
CA ALA A 3 8.99 47.34 -2.08
C ALA A 3 9.38 45.85 -2.05
N PHE A 4 8.51 45.02 -1.47
CA PHE A 4 8.60 43.56 -1.55
C PHE A 4 8.06 43.10 -2.90
N LEU A 5 8.95 42.62 -3.75
CA LEU A 5 8.60 41.94 -5.00
C LEU A 5 8.26 40.49 -4.67
N PHE A 6 6.97 40.13 -4.69
CA PHE A 6 6.53 38.75 -4.61
C PHE A 6 6.80 38.06 -5.95
N LEU A 7 7.77 37.16 -5.98
CA LEU A 7 8.04 36.28 -7.11
C LEU A 7 7.04 35.10 -7.04
N LEU A 8 5.98 35.17 -7.82
CA LEU A 8 5.08 34.03 -8.07
C LEU A 8 5.83 33.02 -8.96
N MET A 9 6.32 31.94 -8.35
CA MET A 9 6.76 30.77 -9.13
C MET A 9 5.51 30.02 -9.61
N ALA A 10 5.17 30.18 -10.88
CA ALA A 10 4.22 29.30 -11.55
C ALA A 10 4.89 27.94 -11.78
N VAL A 11 4.45 26.92 -11.05
CA VAL A 11 4.80 25.53 -11.32
C VAL A 11 4.11 25.15 -12.63
N GLN A 12 4.89 24.92 -13.69
CA GLN A 12 4.39 24.37 -14.94
C GLN A 12 4.20 22.87 -14.75
N SER A 13 2.96 22.42 -14.51
CA SER A 13 2.59 21.01 -14.61
C SER A 13 2.75 20.57 -16.07
N SER A 14 3.64 19.60 -16.31
CA SER A 14 3.75 18.95 -17.61
C SER A 14 2.44 18.21 -17.90
N ALA A 15 1.67 18.72 -18.87
CA ALA A 15 0.50 18.02 -19.39
C ALA A 15 0.97 16.73 -20.10
N GLY A 16 1.00 15.62 -19.38
CA GLY A 16 0.96 14.30 -19.99
C GLY A 16 -0.32 14.21 -20.83
N VAL A 17 -0.25 13.56 -21.99
CA VAL A 17 -1.45 13.30 -22.80
C VAL A 17 -2.39 12.45 -21.94
N ALA A 18 -3.47 13.05 -21.46
CA ALA A 18 -4.49 12.34 -20.70
C ALA A 18 -5.09 11.25 -21.61
N ASP A 19 -4.96 9.99 -21.21
CA ASP A 19 -5.69 8.90 -21.85
C ASP A 19 -7.18 9.10 -21.51
N PRO A 20 -8.07 9.35 -22.48
CA PRO A 20 -9.48 9.59 -22.21
C PRO A 20 -10.19 8.38 -21.58
N ASN A 21 -9.56 7.20 -21.61
CA ASN A 21 -10.07 5.98 -21.00
C ASN A 21 -9.52 5.74 -19.58
N VAL A 22 -8.77 6.68 -19.01
CA VAL A 22 -8.27 6.60 -17.63
C VAL A 22 -8.79 7.79 -16.85
N ALA A 23 -9.34 7.51 -15.68
CA ALA A 23 -9.77 8.52 -14.72
C ALA A 23 -9.08 8.26 -13.39
N VAL A 24 -8.57 9.33 -12.78
CA VAL A 24 -7.96 9.30 -11.45
C VAL A 24 -8.99 9.90 -10.50
N CYS A 25 -9.49 9.10 -9.57
CA CYS A 25 -10.43 9.58 -8.55
C CYS A 25 -9.68 9.85 -7.24
N ASP A 26 -10.00 10.97 -6.59
CA ASP A 26 -9.42 11.33 -5.30
C ASP A 26 -10.02 10.44 -4.20
N VAL A 27 -9.20 10.06 -3.22
CA VAL A 27 -9.60 9.28 -2.05
C VAL A 27 -9.90 10.23 -0.90
N LEU A 28 -11.18 10.35 -0.55
CA LEU A 28 -11.65 11.14 0.58
C LEU A 28 -11.90 10.23 1.78
N TYR A 29 -11.38 10.61 2.94
CA TYR A 29 -11.53 9.82 4.16
C TYR A 29 -11.57 10.70 5.40
N ALA A 30 -12.11 10.14 6.49
CA ALA A 30 -11.88 10.69 7.82
C ALA A 30 -11.24 9.66 8.73
N GLN A 31 -10.35 10.15 9.58
CA GLN A 31 -9.72 9.38 10.65
C GLN A 31 -10.43 9.65 11.99
N GLY A 32 -10.35 8.69 12.91
CA GLY A 32 -10.82 8.90 14.27
C GLY A 32 -9.81 9.72 15.07
N GLU A 33 -10.25 10.39 16.15
CA GLU A 33 -9.35 11.17 17.01
C GLU A 33 -8.21 10.31 17.61
N ASP A 34 -8.47 9.03 17.83
CA ASP A 34 -7.54 8.09 18.48
C ASP A 34 -6.96 7.03 17.52
N SER A 35 -7.19 7.13 16.21
CA SER A 35 -6.71 6.11 15.25
C SER A 35 -6.48 6.67 13.86
N GLU A 36 -5.34 6.30 13.28
CA GLU A 36 -5.02 6.57 11.88
C GLU A 36 -5.83 5.72 10.89
N ALA A 37 -6.55 4.70 11.37
CA ALA A 37 -7.42 3.89 10.53
C ALA A 37 -8.61 4.72 10.02
N PRO A 38 -8.92 4.67 8.71
CA PRO A 38 -10.05 5.40 8.16
C PRO A 38 -11.38 4.86 8.70
N LEU A 39 -12.27 5.77 9.08
CA LEU A 39 -13.64 5.47 9.51
C LEU A 39 -14.58 5.26 8.33
N TYR A 40 -14.35 6.03 7.26
CA TYR A 40 -15.05 5.92 6.00
C TYR A 40 -14.08 6.23 4.87
N ILE A 41 -14.40 5.72 3.68
CA ILE A 41 -13.72 6.01 2.42
C ILE A 41 -14.79 6.42 1.42
N GLN A 42 -14.50 7.45 0.64
CA GLN A 42 -15.25 7.86 -0.52
C GLN A 42 -14.28 8.15 -1.66
N PHE A 43 -14.72 7.96 -2.89
CA PHE A 43 -13.96 8.33 -4.07
C PHE A 43 -14.66 9.51 -4.74
N ASP A 44 -13.91 10.56 -5.07
CA ASP A 44 -14.38 11.72 -5.80
C ASP A 44 -13.78 11.69 -7.21
N CYS A 45 -14.61 11.38 -8.19
CA CYS A 45 -14.17 11.15 -9.56
C CYS A 45 -14.38 12.39 -10.44
N PRO A 46 -13.51 12.63 -11.43
CA PRO A 46 -13.63 13.77 -12.32
C PRO A 46 -14.95 13.78 -13.09
N ASP A 47 -15.52 14.97 -13.29
CA ASP A 47 -16.79 15.17 -14.00
C ASP A 47 -16.63 15.45 -15.51
N ASP A 48 -15.39 15.59 -15.97
CA ASP A 48 -15.02 15.91 -17.36
C ASP A 48 -14.66 14.69 -18.22
N VAL A 49 -14.78 13.47 -17.68
CA VAL A 49 -14.54 12.21 -18.40
C VAL A 49 -15.82 11.63 -19.02
N GLU A 50 -15.66 10.75 -20.01
CA GLU A 50 -16.79 10.09 -20.65
C GLU A 50 -17.60 9.26 -19.63
N ALA A 51 -18.92 9.45 -19.63
CA ALA A 51 -19.84 8.87 -18.65
C ALA A 51 -19.39 9.03 -17.19
N ALA A 52 -18.90 10.21 -16.81
CA ALA A 52 -18.52 10.53 -15.42
C ALA A 52 -19.57 10.14 -14.37
N GLY A 53 -20.88 10.27 -14.68
CA GLY A 53 -21.95 9.84 -13.78
C GLY A 53 -21.98 8.32 -13.51
N GLU A 54 -21.64 7.50 -14.51
CA GLU A 54 -21.49 6.05 -14.35
C GLU A 54 -20.26 5.72 -13.50
N LEU A 55 -19.13 6.41 -13.76
CA LEU A 55 -17.90 6.28 -12.99
C LEU A 55 -18.14 6.60 -11.50
N GLN A 56 -18.75 7.75 -11.19
CA GLN A 56 -19.03 8.13 -9.80
C GLN A 56 -20.00 7.15 -9.12
N THR A 57 -20.99 6.64 -9.85
CA THR A 57 -21.93 5.63 -9.34
C THR A 57 -21.19 4.33 -8.99
N LEU A 58 -20.30 3.86 -9.86
CA LEU A 58 -19.44 2.71 -9.59
C LEU A 58 -18.54 2.96 -8.38
N ALA A 59 -17.88 4.11 -8.32
CA ALA A 59 -16.97 4.47 -7.25
C ALA A 59 -17.68 4.48 -5.88
N ASN A 60 -18.88 5.05 -5.80
CA ASN A 60 -19.73 5.00 -4.61
C ASN A 60 -20.15 3.57 -4.22
N ALA A 61 -20.43 2.71 -5.19
CA ALA A 61 -20.77 1.32 -4.92
C ALA A 61 -19.55 0.53 -4.40
N LEU A 62 -18.36 0.78 -4.94
CA LEU A 62 -17.11 0.16 -4.48
C LEU A 62 -16.72 0.62 -3.09
N SER A 63 -16.86 1.92 -2.78
CA SER A 63 -16.58 2.41 -1.43
C SER A 63 -17.47 1.75 -0.37
N GLY A 64 -18.74 1.51 -0.69
CA GLY A 64 -19.67 0.78 0.18
C GLY A 64 -19.38 -0.73 0.33
N ARG A 65 -18.55 -1.33 -0.54
CA ARG A 65 -18.15 -2.74 -0.47
C ARG A 65 -16.90 -2.97 0.39
N LEU A 66 -16.12 -1.93 0.66
CA LEU A 66 -14.86 -2.04 1.40
C LEU A 66 -15.12 -2.44 2.86
N ASP A 67 -14.52 -3.56 3.30
CA ASP A 67 -14.54 -3.95 4.70
C ASP A 67 -13.51 -3.14 5.50
N LEU A 68 -13.89 -1.98 6.07
CA LEU A 68 -13.00 -1.16 6.90
C LEU A 68 -12.81 -1.68 8.34
N SER A 69 -13.06 -2.97 8.60
CA SER A 69 -12.74 -3.64 9.88
C SER A 69 -11.22 -3.81 10.05
N LEU A 70 -10.53 -2.69 10.20
CA LEU A 70 -9.09 -2.57 10.40
C LEU A 70 -8.74 -2.62 11.89
N VAL A 71 -7.56 -3.15 12.22
CA VAL A 71 -7.01 -3.11 13.57
C VAL A 71 -6.61 -1.67 13.90
N ARG A 72 -7.32 -1.04 14.83
CA ARG A 72 -7.18 0.40 15.10
C ARG A 72 -6.07 0.75 16.08
N GLU A 73 -5.71 -0.20 16.93
CA GLU A 73 -4.75 0.00 18.01
C GLU A 73 -3.37 -0.53 17.61
N GLY A 74 -2.33 0.29 17.78
CA GLY A 74 -0.94 -0.13 17.61
C GLY A 74 -0.48 -0.35 16.17
N LEU A 75 -1.31 -0.04 15.16
CA LEU A 75 -0.94 -0.02 13.75
C LEU A 75 -1.08 1.40 13.18
N PHE A 76 -0.22 1.68 12.22
CA PHE A 76 -0.22 2.91 11.42
C PHE A 76 -0.68 2.58 10.01
N TYR A 77 -1.25 3.56 9.30
CA TYR A 77 -1.79 3.36 7.97
C TYR A 77 -1.28 4.44 7.01
N ASP A 78 -0.88 4.02 5.80
CA ASP A 78 -0.75 4.94 4.66
C ASP A 78 -1.97 4.76 3.76
N ILE A 79 -2.56 5.87 3.33
CA ILE A 79 -3.69 5.87 2.40
C ILE A 79 -3.23 6.65 1.17
N ASP A 80 -3.40 6.06 -0.01
CA ASP A 80 -3.12 6.73 -1.26
C ASP A 80 -4.16 7.83 -1.49
N ASP A 81 -3.71 8.98 -1.96
CA ASP A 81 -4.58 10.13 -2.23
C ASP A 81 -5.49 9.90 -3.45
N THR A 82 -5.17 8.92 -4.30
CA THR A 82 -5.89 8.64 -5.53
C THR A 82 -6.01 7.15 -5.83
N VAL A 83 -7.02 6.80 -6.64
CA VAL A 83 -7.18 5.49 -7.25
C VAL A 83 -7.53 5.60 -8.72
N ASP A 84 -7.04 4.65 -9.52
CA ASP A 84 -7.21 4.68 -10.96
C ASP A 84 -8.40 3.81 -11.40
N PHE A 85 -9.18 4.36 -12.32
CA PHE A 85 -10.22 3.66 -13.07
C PHE A 85 -9.88 3.67 -14.56
N ARG A 86 -10.23 2.58 -15.25
CA ARG A 86 -10.09 2.46 -16.68
C ARG A 86 -11.41 2.10 -17.33
N ARG A 87 -11.71 2.73 -18.45
CA ARG A 87 -12.82 2.38 -19.33
C ARG A 87 -12.35 1.37 -20.37
N ALA A 88 -13.04 0.24 -20.46
CA ALA A 88 -12.83 -0.77 -21.49
C ALA A 88 -14.18 -1.30 -21.96
N ASP A 89 -14.35 -1.48 -23.27
CA ASP A 89 -15.60 -1.97 -23.88
C ASP A 89 -16.85 -1.17 -23.47
N GLY A 90 -16.67 0.13 -23.18
CA GLY A 90 -17.74 1.03 -22.77
C GLY A 90 -18.05 1.01 -21.27
N GLU A 91 -17.38 0.18 -20.45
CA GLU A 91 -17.62 0.07 -19.01
C GLU A 91 -16.41 0.55 -18.21
N TRP A 92 -16.67 1.25 -17.10
CA TRP A 92 -15.65 1.64 -16.13
C TRP A 92 -15.34 0.46 -15.20
N ALA A 93 -14.05 0.27 -14.90
CA ALA A 93 -13.59 -0.69 -13.90
C ALA A 93 -12.40 -0.11 -13.12
N PRO A 94 -12.25 -0.45 -11.83
CA PRO A 94 -11.04 -0.11 -11.10
C PRO A 94 -9.84 -0.84 -11.70
N VAL A 95 -8.69 -0.16 -11.74
CA VAL A 95 -7.44 -0.76 -12.22
C VAL A 95 -6.89 -1.69 -11.14
N PRO A 96 -6.61 -2.98 -11.44
CA PRO A 96 -5.93 -3.87 -10.51
C PRO A 96 -4.54 -3.32 -10.15
N GLY A 97 -4.16 -3.38 -8.88
CA GLY A 97 -2.94 -2.72 -8.43
C GLY A 97 -2.58 -2.96 -6.96
N PRO A 98 -1.70 -2.13 -6.39
CA PRO A 98 -1.34 -2.20 -4.99
C PRO A 98 -2.53 -1.92 -4.06
N PRO A 99 -2.41 -2.27 -2.76
CA PRO A 99 -3.34 -1.76 -1.77
C PRO A 99 -3.26 -0.24 -1.68
N PHE A 100 -4.42 0.43 -1.73
CA PHE A 100 -4.52 1.89 -1.56
C PHE A 100 -4.67 2.30 -0.09
N ILE A 101 -5.03 1.37 0.80
CA ILE A 101 -4.85 1.51 2.25
C ILE A 101 -3.81 0.48 2.67
N ARG A 102 -2.68 0.93 3.19
CA ARG A 102 -1.53 0.10 3.55
C ARG A 102 -1.36 0.10 5.05
N GLY A 103 -1.58 -1.06 5.67
CA GLY A 103 -1.18 -1.26 7.06
C GLY A 103 0.34 -1.23 7.15
N LYS A 104 0.94 -0.36 7.95
CA LYS A 104 2.39 -0.35 8.15
C LYS A 104 2.80 -1.58 8.94
N SER A 105 3.77 -2.30 8.39
CA SER A 105 4.43 -3.37 9.13
C SER A 105 5.41 -2.77 10.13
N PHE A 106 5.50 -3.39 11.31
CA PHE A 106 6.42 -3.00 12.37
C PHE A 106 7.55 -4.00 12.45
N PHE A 107 8.72 -3.55 12.88
CA PHE A 107 9.81 -4.46 13.16
C PHE A 107 9.60 -5.11 14.53
N PRO A 108 9.48 -6.46 14.63
CA PRO A 108 9.35 -7.14 15.91
C PRO A 108 10.60 -6.94 16.76
N THR A 109 10.47 -6.43 17.99
CA THR A 109 11.63 -6.21 18.89
C THR A 109 12.44 -7.49 19.10
N ARG A 110 11.78 -8.66 19.15
CA ARG A 110 12.48 -9.95 19.27
C ARG A 110 13.37 -10.27 18.07
N LEU A 111 13.06 -9.74 16.88
CA LEU A 111 13.92 -9.92 15.71
C LEU A 111 15.22 -9.11 15.80
N ALA A 112 15.27 -8.08 16.65
CA ALA A 112 16.44 -7.22 16.78
C ALA A 112 17.67 -7.97 17.33
N GLU A 113 17.45 -9.09 18.02
CA GLU A 113 18.50 -9.99 18.50
C GLU A 113 19.19 -10.76 17.36
N TYR A 114 18.51 -10.91 16.21
CA TYR A 114 18.92 -11.81 15.13
C TYR A 114 19.28 -11.09 13.84
N GLY A 115 18.81 -9.86 13.67
CA GLY A 115 19.07 -9.02 12.51
C GLY A 115 18.55 -7.60 12.74
N LYS A 116 19.01 -6.66 11.92
CA LYS A 116 18.55 -5.26 11.97
C LYS A 116 17.61 -4.92 10.81
N LEU A 117 17.46 -5.88 9.90
CA LEU A 117 16.53 -5.79 8.79
C LEU A 117 15.93 -7.17 8.53
N PHE A 118 14.72 -7.16 8.00
CA PHE A 118 14.19 -8.29 7.28
C PHE A 118 13.59 -7.83 5.95
N TYR A 119 13.58 -8.74 5.01
CA TYR A 119 13.05 -8.56 3.66
C TYR A 119 11.96 -9.59 3.44
N CYS A 120 10.83 -9.19 2.90
CA CYS A 120 9.72 -10.10 2.61
C CYS A 120 9.19 -9.82 1.20
N ALA A 121 8.89 -10.89 0.48
CA ALA A 121 8.00 -10.85 -0.67
C ALA A 121 6.68 -11.47 -0.26
N TYR A 122 5.60 -10.87 -0.72
CA TYR A 122 4.27 -11.41 -0.53
C TYR A 122 3.50 -11.39 -1.83
N ALA A 123 2.54 -12.30 -1.93
CA ALA A 123 1.49 -12.25 -2.92
C ALA A 123 0.14 -12.37 -2.25
N ALA A 124 -0.83 -11.60 -2.70
CA ALA A 124 -2.20 -11.65 -2.25
C ALA A 124 -3.14 -11.63 -3.44
N THR A 125 -4.26 -12.34 -3.31
CA THR A 125 -5.38 -12.28 -4.24
C THR A 125 -6.48 -11.46 -3.57
N PRO A 126 -6.70 -10.20 -3.96
CA PRO A 126 -7.70 -9.37 -3.29
C PRO A 126 -9.11 -9.93 -3.44
N ARG A 127 -9.83 -9.91 -2.33
CA ARG A 127 -11.24 -10.30 -2.24
C ARG A 127 -12.14 -9.17 -2.72
N THR A 128 -13.39 -9.52 -2.99
CA THR A 128 -14.44 -8.59 -3.44
C THR A 128 -14.85 -7.52 -2.41
N ASP A 129 -14.38 -7.65 -1.15
CA ASP A 129 -14.54 -6.70 -0.05
C ASP A 129 -13.28 -5.83 0.17
N GLY A 130 -12.30 -5.92 -0.73
CA GLY A 130 -11.05 -5.18 -0.68
C GLY A 130 -10.01 -5.77 0.26
N ARG A 131 -10.27 -6.87 0.97
CA ARG A 131 -9.26 -7.52 1.84
C ARG A 131 -8.28 -8.35 1.02
N GLY A 132 -7.04 -8.48 1.50
CA GLY A 132 -6.13 -9.49 0.99
C GLY A 132 -6.67 -10.91 1.24
N GLY A 133 -6.77 -11.72 0.19
CA GLY A 133 -7.03 -13.16 0.24
C GLY A 133 -5.81 -13.96 -0.22
N ASP A 134 -5.84 -15.29 -0.01
CA ASP A 134 -4.83 -16.26 -0.48
C ASP A 134 -3.38 -15.81 -0.30
N LEU A 135 -3.09 -15.25 0.88
CA LEU A 135 -1.80 -14.65 1.19
C LEU A 135 -0.68 -15.71 1.19
N ARG A 136 0.30 -15.52 0.31
CA ARG A 136 1.58 -16.24 0.25
C ARG A 136 2.71 -15.29 0.59
N MET A 137 3.74 -15.78 1.26
CA MET A 137 4.86 -14.94 1.67
C MET A 137 6.13 -15.76 1.84
N SER A 138 7.26 -15.08 1.65
CA SER A 138 8.59 -15.59 1.98
C SER A 138 9.46 -14.45 2.50
N CYS A 139 10.13 -14.67 3.63
CA CYS A 139 10.98 -13.66 4.25
C CYS A 139 12.43 -14.12 4.47
N LEU A 140 13.34 -13.15 4.51
CA LEU A 140 14.76 -13.27 4.87
C LEU A 140 15.05 -12.35 6.06
N VAL A 141 15.72 -12.85 7.10
CA VAL A 141 16.16 -12.03 8.25
C VAL A 141 17.68 -11.94 8.25
N GLY A 142 18.23 -10.74 8.16
CA GLY A 142 19.69 -10.54 8.03
C GLY A 142 20.30 -11.34 6.86
N GLY A 143 19.55 -11.51 5.77
CA GLY A 143 19.94 -12.31 4.60
C GLY A 143 19.92 -13.83 4.80
N ARG A 144 19.22 -14.35 5.82
CA ARG A 144 19.17 -15.79 6.14
C ARG A 144 17.75 -16.29 6.33
N GLN A 145 17.50 -17.55 5.94
CA GLN A 145 16.24 -18.28 6.18
C GLN A 145 16.32 -19.16 7.43
N VAL A 146 16.47 -18.55 8.61
CA VAL A 146 16.39 -19.29 9.87
C VAL A 146 14.92 -19.39 10.28
N ARG A 147 14.35 -20.60 10.28
CA ARG A 147 12.91 -20.86 10.43
C ARG A 147 12.22 -19.97 11.48
N ARG A 148 12.71 -19.96 12.72
CA ARG A 148 12.11 -19.18 13.82
C ARG A 148 12.10 -17.67 13.57
N HIS A 149 13.13 -17.13 12.92
CA HIS A 149 13.21 -15.70 12.65
C HIS A 149 12.30 -15.33 11.48
N VAL A 150 12.27 -16.19 10.46
CA VAL A 150 11.35 -16.06 9.32
C VAL A 150 9.90 -16.07 9.81
N GLU A 151 9.52 -17.01 10.68
CA GLU A 151 8.17 -17.07 11.27
C GLU A 151 7.77 -15.74 11.97
N LEU A 152 8.68 -15.12 12.72
CA LEU A 152 8.42 -13.82 13.37
C LEU A 152 8.27 -12.67 12.36
N ALA A 153 9.07 -12.66 11.29
CA ALA A 153 9.00 -11.64 10.24
C ALA A 153 7.71 -11.79 9.42
N GLU A 154 7.35 -13.03 9.11
CA GLU A 154 6.10 -13.40 8.44
C GLU A 154 4.88 -13.04 9.29
N GLU A 155 4.88 -13.30 10.59
CA GLU A 155 3.75 -12.93 11.45
C GLU A 155 3.49 -11.42 11.49
N ALA A 156 4.55 -10.62 11.63
CA ALA A 156 4.43 -9.16 11.63
C ALA A 156 3.95 -8.62 10.28
N THR A 157 4.50 -9.16 9.19
CA THR A 157 4.12 -8.79 7.82
C THR A 157 2.68 -9.19 7.51
N ARG A 158 2.28 -10.41 7.89
CA ARG A 158 0.93 -10.93 7.68
C ARG A 158 -0.11 -9.98 8.27
N LEU A 159 0.12 -9.50 9.50
CA LEU A 159 -0.80 -8.57 10.14
C LEU A 159 -0.95 -7.27 9.34
N SER A 160 0.15 -6.72 8.80
CA SER A 160 0.13 -5.51 7.96
C SER A 160 -0.68 -5.72 6.66
N ILE A 161 -0.49 -6.85 5.99
CA ILE A 161 -1.19 -7.18 4.73
C ILE A 161 -2.67 -7.47 4.99
N GLU A 162 -3.02 -8.20 6.06
CA GLU A 162 -4.40 -8.46 6.45
C GLU A 162 -5.16 -7.18 6.83
N ASN A 163 -4.42 -6.14 7.26
CA ASN A 163 -4.92 -4.80 7.54
C ASN A 163 -4.75 -3.83 6.35
N SER A 164 -4.42 -4.32 5.16
CA SER A 164 -4.39 -3.49 3.96
C SER A 164 -5.70 -3.63 3.17
N ARG A 165 -6.02 -2.65 2.32
CA ARG A 165 -7.18 -2.68 1.42
C ARG A 165 -6.80 -2.37 -0.01
N TRP A 166 -7.31 -3.20 -0.90
CA TRP A 166 -7.20 -3.10 -2.34
C TRP A 166 -8.51 -2.60 -2.92
N MET A 167 -8.43 -2.00 -4.11
CA MET A 167 -9.63 -1.70 -4.88
C MET A 167 -10.37 -3.01 -5.20
N PRO A 168 -11.67 -3.14 -4.85
CA PRO A 168 -12.43 -4.33 -5.19
C PRO A 168 -12.59 -4.43 -6.71
N THR A 169 -12.18 -5.56 -7.29
CA THR A 169 -12.36 -5.86 -8.71
C THR A 169 -13.34 -7.02 -8.87
N ASP A 170 -13.99 -7.12 -10.03
CA ASP A 170 -14.85 -8.27 -10.35
C ASP A 170 -14.06 -9.43 -11.01
N ARG A 171 -12.78 -9.19 -11.31
CA ARG A 171 -11.85 -10.21 -11.83
C ARG A 171 -10.78 -10.49 -10.78
N PRO A 172 -10.52 -11.76 -10.44
CA PRO A 172 -9.42 -12.10 -9.55
C PRO A 172 -8.09 -11.72 -10.21
N TYR A 173 -7.18 -11.20 -9.41
CA TYR A 173 -5.80 -10.94 -9.81
C TYR A 173 -4.88 -11.24 -8.64
N CYS A 174 -3.65 -11.63 -8.95
CA CYS A 174 -2.60 -11.79 -7.95
C CYS A 174 -1.74 -10.53 -7.96
N TYR A 175 -1.66 -9.85 -6.82
CA TYR A 175 -0.70 -8.77 -6.59
C TYR A 175 0.49 -9.32 -5.84
N GLN A 176 1.69 -9.00 -6.30
CA GLN A 176 2.93 -9.34 -5.62
C GLN A 176 3.78 -8.09 -5.45
N ASP A 177 4.41 -8.00 -4.29
CA ASP A 177 5.33 -6.93 -3.96
C ASP A 177 6.38 -7.44 -2.98
N ASP A 178 7.45 -6.67 -2.86
CA ASP A 178 8.53 -6.94 -1.95
C ASP A 178 8.96 -5.68 -1.22
N PHE A 179 9.31 -5.82 0.05
CA PHE A 179 9.65 -4.68 0.88
C PHE A 179 10.70 -5.04 1.92
N THR A 180 11.44 -4.03 2.35
CA THR A 180 12.45 -4.13 3.40
C THR A 180 12.02 -3.33 4.60
N ILE A 181 12.15 -3.91 5.80
CA ILE A 181 11.99 -3.18 7.06
C ILE A 181 13.31 -3.20 7.79
N GLU A 182 13.80 -2.02 8.13
CA GLU A 182 15.03 -1.82 8.85
C GLU A 182 14.76 -1.14 10.20
N ILE A 183 15.58 -1.47 11.19
CA ILE A 183 15.61 -0.77 12.47
C ILE A 183 16.94 -0.08 12.69
N GLU A 184 16.86 1.17 13.12
CA GLU A 184 18.00 1.88 13.68
C GLU A 184 18.05 1.64 15.20
N LEU A 185 19.07 0.91 15.66
CA LEU A 185 19.34 0.73 17.09
C LEU A 185 20.23 1.86 17.59
N ILE A 186 19.65 2.84 18.27
CA ILE A 186 20.39 3.91 18.92
C ILE A 186 21.03 3.37 20.21
N ILE A 187 22.27 2.88 20.12
CA ILE A 187 23.06 2.47 21.30
C ILE A 187 23.80 3.71 21.81
N ARG A 188 23.42 4.25 22.98
CA ARG A 188 24.16 5.35 23.62
C ARG A 188 25.62 4.94 23.86
N GLY A 189 26.55 5.59 23.16
CA GLY A 189 28.00 5.38 23.30
C GLY A 189 28.59 4.23 22.47
N GLY A 190 27.81 3.59 21.62
CA GLY A 190 28.31 2.58 20.68
C GLY A 190 28.76 3.19 19.35
N PRO A 191 29.64 2.52 18.58
CA PRO A 191 29.88 2.90 17.20
C PRO A 191 28.57 2.80 16.40
N GLY A 192 28.28 3.82 15.58
CA GLY A 192 27.16 3.82 14.64
C GLY A 192 27.23 2.61 13.72
N ILE A 193 26.06 2.12 13.30
CA ILE A 193 25.94 0.81 12.66
C ILE A 193 25.63 1.02 11.18
N GLU A 194 26.61 1.50 10.42
CA GLU A 194 26.55 1.51 8.95
C GLU A 194 26.87 0.13 8.37
N GLY A 195 26.13 -0.29 7.33
CA GLY A 195 26.64 -1.22 6.33
C GLY A 195 26.30 -2.71 6.45
N GLN A 196 25.10 -3.10 6.93
CA GLN A 196 24.65 -4.46 6.60
C GLN A 196 24.35 -4.54 5.10
N PRO A 197 24.94 -5.49 4.36
CA PRO A 197 24.62 -5.67 2.95
C PRO A 197 23.16 -6.08 2.81
N LEU A 198 22.46 -5.46 1.84
CA LEU A 198 21.12 -5.87 1.47
C LEU A 198 21.13 -7.36 1.08
N PRO A 199 20.11 -8.15 1.47
CA PRO A 199 19.96 -9.52 1.01
C PRO A 199 19.93 -9.57 -0.53
N ASP A 200 20.39 -10.68 -1.11
CA ASP A 200 20.17 -10.93 -2.53
C ASP A 200 18.69 -11.20 -2.78
N LEU A 201 17.98 -10.21 -3.36
CA LEU A 201 16.53 -10.26 -3.57
C LEU A 201 16.12 -11.35 -4.58
N ASN A 202 17.05 -11.83 -5.41
CA ASN A 202 16.81 -12.97 -6.32
C ASN A 202 16.53 -14.28 -5.57
N GLN A 203 16.73 -14.31 -4.25
CA GLN A 203 16.39 -15.45 -3.41
C GLN A 203 14.89 -15.55 -3.11
N LEU A 204 14.11 -14.49 -3.37
CA LEU A 204 12.67 -14.54 -3.17
C LEU A 204 11.94 -15.04 -4.43
N PRO A 205 10.96 -15.93 -4.27
CA PRO A 205 10.24 -16.50 -5.40
C PRO A 205 9.26 -15.50 -6.02
N MET A 206 8.98 -15.69 -7.31
CA MET A 206 7.76 -15.17 -7.95
C MET A 206 6.57 -15.97 -7.43
N LEU A 207 5.86 -15.41 -6.45
CA LEU A 207 4.75 -16.05 -5.75
C LEU A 207 3.49 -16.12 -6.61
N CYS A 208 3.20 -15.14 -7.45
CA CYS A 208 2.01 -15.18 -8.32
C CYS A 208 2.05 -16.25 -9.40
N GLU A 209 3.24 -16.75 -9.77
CA GLU A 209 3.41 -17.77 -10.83
C GLU A 209 3.32 -19.22 -10.30
N GLN A 210 3.16 -19.41 -8.99
CA GLN A 210 3.16 -20.74 -8.34
C GLN A 210 1.78 -21.40 -8.30
N GLU A 211 0.88 -21.07 -9.22
CA GLU A 211 -0.46 -21.67 -9.36
C GLU A 211 -0.49 -22.89 -10.29
#